data_AF-A0A643F8S9-F1
#
_entry.id   AF-A0A643F8S9-F1
#
_cell.length_a   1.000
_cell.length_b   1.000
_cell.length_c   1.000
_cell.angle_alpha   90.00
_cell.angle_beta   90.00
_cell.angle_gamma   90.00
#
_symmetry.space_group_name_H-M   'P 1'
#
loop_
_entity.id
_entity.type
_entity.pdbx_description
1 polymer ?
#
loop_
_entity_poly.entity_id
_entity_poly.type
_entity_poly.pdbx_seq_one_letter_code
_entity_poly.pdbx_strand_id
1 'polypeptide(L)' 'AVELATLEWVSWFNHHRLMGPLGYVPPAEFEANYHRQRAGQAATV' A
#
# COMPACT_ATOMS: atom_id res chain seq x y z
N ALA A 1 -3.92 -24.83 -6.02
CA ALA A 1 -4.32 -24.00 -7.20
C ALA A 1 -4.91 -22.67 -6.75
N VAL A 2 -5.97 -22.67 -5.93
CA VAL A 2 -6.62 -21.44 -5.44
C VAL A 2 -5.65 -20.53 -4.68
N GLU A 3 -4.79 -21.09 -3.84
CA GLU A 3 -3.81 -20.30 -3.06
C GLU A 3 -2.88 -19.45 -3.94
N LEU A 4 -2.38 -20.01 -5.04
CA LEU A 4 -1.53 -19.27 -5.97
C LEU A 4 -2.29 -18.12 -6.64
N ALA A 5 -3.51 -18.38 -7.11
CA ALA A 5 -4.35 -17.34 -7.70
C ALA A 5 -4.68 -16.21 -6.69
N THR A 6 -4.89 -16.57 -5.42
CA THR A 6 -5.08 -15.58 -4.34
C THR A 6 -3.81 -14.76 -4.13
N LEU A 7 -2.64 -15.39 -4.09
CA LEU A 7 -1.36 -14.68 -3.94
C LEU A 7 -1.10 -13.71 -5.11
N GLU A 8 -1.39 -14.14 -6.34
CA GLU A 8 -1.27 -13.29 -7.53
C GLU A 8 -2.21 -12.08 -7.45
N TRP A 9 -3.47 -12.29 -7.05
CA TRP A 9 -4.43 -11.20 -6.88
C TRP A 9 -4.00 -10.22 -5.79
N VAL A 10 -3.56 -10.71 -4.63
CA VAL A 10 -3.08 -9.86 -3.53
C VAL A 10 -1.85 -9.05 -3.96
N SER A 11 -0.92 -9.67 -4.68
CA SER A 11 0.27 -8.99 -5.20
C SER A 11 -0.09 -7.85 -6.16
N TRP A 12 -0.97 -8.12 -7.12
CA TRP A 12 -1.45 -7.10 -8.06
C TRP A 12 -2.21 -5.98 -7.35
N PHE A 13 -3.12 -6.33 -6.43
CA PHE A 13 -3.90 -5.35 -5.69
C PHE A 13 -3.03 -4.39 -4.89
N ASN A 14 -2.03 -4.91 -4.17
CA ASN A 14 -1.21 -4.09 -3.28
C ASN A 14 -0.16 -3.25 -4.03
N HIS A 15 0.40 -3.78 -5.11
CA HIS A 15 1.59 -3.17 -5.75
C HIS A 15 1.33 -2.54 -7.12
N HIS A 16 0.19 -2.83 -7.77
CA HIS A 16 -0.07 -2.38 -9.14
C HIS A 16 -1.41 -1.65 -9.32
N ARG A 17 -2.41 -1.92 -8.48
CA ARG A 17 -3.73 -1.29 -8.60
C ARG A 17 -3.68 0.18 -8.20
N LEU A 18 -3.96 1.08 -9.14
CA LEU A 18 -4.08 2.51 -8.85
C LEU A 18 -5.51 2.84 -8.39
N MET A 19 -5.62 3.65 -7.33
CA MET A 19 -6.90 4.02 -6.73
C MET A 19 -7.05 5.54 -6.66
N GLY A 20 -8.09 6.09 -7.29
CA GLY A 20 -8.38 7.53 -7.26
C GLY A 20 -8.46 8.13 -5.84
N PRO A 21 -9.14 7.47 -4.87
CA PRO A 21 -9.17 7.95 -3.49
C PRO A 21 -7.80 8.03 -2.79
N LEU A 22 -6.80 7.28 -3.25
CA LEU A 22 -5.43 7.32 -2.73
C LEU A 22 -4.54 8.31 -3.50
N GLY A 23 -5.09 9.05 -4.48
CA GLY A 23 -4.30 9.92 -5.34
C GLY A 23 -3.61 9.18 -6.48
N TYR A 24 -4.17 8.06 -6.94
CA TYR A 24 -3.64 7.23 -8.03
C TYR A 24 -2.26 6.61 -7.74
N VAL A 25 -2.01 6.22 -6.50
CA VAL A 25 -0.87 5.36 -6.12
C VAL A 25 -1.35 3.97 -5.66
N PRO A 26 -0.49 2.94 -5.69
CA PRO A 26 -0.81 1.63 -5.13
C PRO A 26 -1.06 1.67 -3.62
N PRO A 27 -1.92 0.78 -3.07
CA PRO A 27 -2.19 0.70 -1.63
C PRO A 27 -0.93 0.59 -0.77
N ALA A 28 0.03 -0.27 -1.15
CA ALA A 28 1.24 -0.47 -0.38
C ALA A 28 2.12 0.79 -0.31
N GLU A 29 2.16 1.58 -1.39
CA GLU A 29 2.90 2.85 -1.42
C GLU A 29 2.23 3.91 -0.53
N PHE A 30 0.90 4.00 -0.60
CA PHE A 30 0.13 4.92 0.24
C PHE A 30 0.37 4.64 1.73
N GLU A 31 0.28 3.38 2.15
CA GLU A 31 0.55 2.96 3.54
C GLU A 31 1.99 3.25 3.96
N ALA A 32 2.97 2.93 3.10
CA ALA A 32 4.38 3.20 3.39
C ALA A 32 4.66 4.69 3.63
N ASN A 33 4.07 5.56 2.80
CA ASN A 33 4.19 7.01 2.94
C ASN A 33 3.55 7.51 4.25
N TYR A 34 2.38 6.99 4.58
CA TYR A 34 1.68 7.31 5.83
C TYR A 34 2.47 6.90 7.08
N HIS A 35 3.01 5.68 7.09
CA HIS A 35 3.84 5.20 8.21
C HIS A 35 5.13 6.02 8.34
N ARG A 36 5.76 6.39 7.23
CA ARG A 36 6.94 7.28 7.24
C ARG A 36 6.60 8.65 7.85
N GLN A 37 5.50 9.25 7.44
CA GLN A 37 5.05 10.53 8.00
C GLN A 37 4.78 10.43 9.51
N ARG A 38 4.06 9.39 9.93
CA ARG A 38 3.74 9.15 11.35
C ARG A 38 4.97 8.90 12.20
N ALA A 39 5.92 8.10 11.71
CA ALA A 39 7.17 7.87 12.41
C ALA A 39 7.99 9.17 12.55
N GLY A 40 8.00 10.02 11.51
CA GLY A 40 8.62 11.34 11.59
C GLY A 40 7.96 12.25 12.62
N GLN A 41 6.62 12.27 12.69
CA GLN A 41 5.87 13.03 13.69
C GLN A 41 6.15 12.56 15.12
N ALA A 42 6.24 11.25 15.33
CA ALA A 42 6.55 10.67 16.63
C ALA A 42 7.98 10.99 17.11
N ALA A 43 8.91 11.27 16.20
CA ALA A 43 10.27 11.67 16.55
C ALA A 43 10.43 13.16 16.86
N THR A 44 9.44 14.00 16.49
CA THR A 44 9.45 15.45 16.72
C THR A 44 8.73 15.89 18.01
N VAL A 45 8.23 14.96 18.82
CA VAL A 45 7.56 15.21 20.12
C VAL A 45 8.44 14.88 21.31
#